data_AF-A0A0E3P8R3-F1
#
_entry.id   AF-A0A0E3P8R3-F1
#
_cell.length_a   1.000
_cell.length_b   1.000
_cell.length_c   1.000
_cell.angle_alpha   90.00
_cell.angle_beta   90.00
_cell.angle_gamma   90.00
#
_symmetry.space_group_name_H-M   'P 1'
#
loop_
_entity.id
_entity.type
_entity.pdbx_description
1 polymer ?
#
loop_
_entity_poly.entity_id
_entity_poly.type
_entity_poly.pdbx_seq_one_letter_code
_entity_poly.pdbx_strand_id
1 'polypeptide(L)' 'MTIWFPFSATIREEENSYVSICPEADVICRGETVEEAVENLKKEVEKILGEELPQGFSKIVYY' A
#
# COMPACT_ATOMS: atom_id res chain seq x y z
N MET A 1 -6.70 23.36 -6.52
CA MET A 1 -6.88 22.51 -5.34
C MET A 1 -6.93 21.09 -5.86
N THR A 2 -5.79 20.40 -5.86
CA THR A 2 -5.76 18.99 -6.25
C THR A 2 -6.33 18.21 -5.08
N ILE A 3 -7.41 17.48 -5.33
CA ILE A 3 -8.02 16.60 -4.33
C ILE A 3 -7.21 15.31 -4.39
N TRP A 4 -6.22 15.15 -3.50
CA TRP A 4 -5.59 13.85 -3.30
C TRP A 4 -6.48 13.03 -2.37
N PHE A 5 -6.99 11.92 -2.87
CA PHE A 5 -7.67 10.95 -2.04
C PHE A 5 -6.62 10.29 -1.12
N PRO A 6 -6.83 10.27 0.20
CA PRO A 6 -5.89 9.63 1.10
C PRO A 6 -5.95 8.12 0.90
N PHE A 7 -4.86 7.52 0.40
CA PHE A 7 -4.70 6.07 0.35
C PHE A 7 -4.29 5.53 1.71
N SER A 8 -4.81 4.35 2.08
CA SER A 8 -4.40 3.63 3.28
C SER A 8 -3.78 2.28 2.92
N ALA A 9 -2.95 1.76 3.82
CA ALA A 9 -2.38 0.42 3.71
C ALA A 9 -2.73 -0.38 4.96
N THR A 10 -3.27 -1.58 4.74
CA THR A 10 -3.52 -2.56 5.80
C THR A 10 -2.52 -3.69 5.65
N ILE A 11 -1.74 -3.96 6.69
CA ILE A 11 -0.72 -5.01 6.73
C ILE A 11 -1.23 -6.14 7.61
N ARG A 12 -1.17 -7.35 7.09
CA ARG A 12 -1.54 -8.58 7.79
C ARG A 12 -0.39 -9.55 7.73
N GLU A 13 0.02 -10.07 8.88
CA GLU A 13 1.01 -11.14 8.96
C GLU A 13 0.39 -12.48 8.52
N GLU A 14 1.10 -13.22 7.68
CA GLU A 14 0.84 -14.63 7.33
C GLU A 14 2.09 -15.47 7.61
N GLU A 15 1.98 -16.80 7.60
CA GLU A 15 2.95 -17.76 8.16
C GLU A 15 4.44 -17.42 7.99
N ASN A 16 4.86 -16.90 6.83
CA ASN A 16 6.24 -16.45 6.56
C ASN A 16 6.30 -15.19 5.70
N SER A 17 5.24 -14.38 5.66
CA SER A 17 5.19 -13.20 4.78
C SER A 17 4.17 -12.18 5.26
N TYR A 18 4.26 -10.96 4.75
CA TYR A 18 3.30 -9.90 5.03
C TYR A 18 2.44 -9.63 3.80
N VAL A 19 1.14 -9.55 4.00
CA VAL A 19 0.16 -9.14 2.98
C VAL A 19 -0.20 -7.69 3.23
N SER A 20 -0.09 -6.85 2.21
CA SER A 20 -0.43 -5.44 2.24
C SER A 20 -1.62 -5.17 1.31
N ILE A 21 -2.59 -4.38 1.78
CA ILE A 21 -3.85 -4.13 1.09
C ILE A 21 -4.10 -2.63 1.04
N CYS A 22 -4.40 -2.09 -0.14
CA CYS A 22 -4.88 -0.73 -0.33
C CYS A 22 -6.35 -0.78 -0.78
N PRO A 23 -7.32 -0.60 0.15
CA PRO A 23 -8.74 -0.70 -0.17
C PRO A 23 -9.20 0.33 -1.21
N GLU A 24 -8.62 1.53 -1.20
CA GLU A 24 -9.03 2.62 -2.09
C GLU A 24 -8.60 2.39 -3.55
N ALA A 25 -7.55 1.58 -3.76
CA ALA A 25 -7.04 1.23 -5.08
C ALA A 25 -7.44 -0.20 -5.53
N ASP A 26 -8.10 -0.98 -4.65
CA ASP A 26 -8.38 -2.40 -4.86
C ASP A 26 -7.11 -3.22 -5.20
N VAL A 27 -6.01 -2.94 -4.48
CA VAL A 27 -4.71 -3.60 -4.68
C VAL A 27 -4.32 -4.41 -3.46
N ILE A 28 -3.76 -5.59 -3.72
CA ILE A 28 -3.15 -6.45 -2.72
C ILE A 28 -1.74 -6.81 -3.17
N CYS A 29 -0.77 -6.74 -2.26
CA CYS A 29 0.62 -7.11 -2.48
C CYS A 29 1.12 -8.00 -1.33
N ARG A 30 2.24 -8.69 -1.57
CA ARG A 30 2.93 -9.50 -0.56
C ARG A 30 4.40 -9.11 -0.53
N GLY A 31 5.04 -9.29 0.62
CA GLY A 31 6.49 -9.18 0.78
C GLY A 31 7.01 -10.07 1.90
N GLU A 32 8.30 -10.37 1.90
CA GLU A 32 8.94 -11.15 2.98
C GLU A 32 9.06 -10.33 4.27
N THR A 33 9.14 -9.00 4.15
CA THR A 33 9.06 -8.06 5.27
C THR A 33 7.91 -7.08 5.11
N VAL A 34 7.57 -6.38 6.19
CA VAL A 34 6.58 -5.29 6.19
C VAL A 34 6.97 -4.22 5.18
N GLU A 35 8.24 -3.79 5.18
CA GLU A 35 8.75 -2.74 4.30
C GLU A 35 8.62 -3.14 2.84
N GLU A 36 8.95 -4.40 2.51
CA GLU A 36 8.81 -4.92 1.17
C GLU A 36 7.34 -4.98 0.73
N ALA A 37 6.45 -5.46 1.60
CA ALA A 37 5.02 -5.52 1.30
C ALA A 37 4.44 -4.11 1.07
N VAL A 38 4.84 -3.11 1.86
CA VAL A 38 4.40 -1.72 1.70
C VAL A 38 4.96 -1.09 0.43
N GLU A 39 6.24 -1.32 0.12
CA GLU A 39 6.90 -0.79 -1.09
C GLU A 39 6.29 -1.39 -2.36
N ASN A 40 6.00 -2.69 -2.37
CA ASN A 40 5.31 -3.37 -3.47
C ASN A 40 3.90 -2.78 -3.69
N LEU A 41 3.16 -2.58 -2.60
CA LEU A 41 1.83 -1.96 -2.65
C LEU A 41 1.89 -0.54 -3.20
N LYS A 42 2.84 0.27 -2.72
CA LYS A 42 3.03 1.65 -3.18
C LYS A 42 3.25 1.69 -4.69
N LYS A 43 4.18 0.87 -5.21
CA LYS A 43 4.50 0.83 -6.65
C LYS A 43 3.31 0.47 -7.53
N GLU A 44 2.51 -0.52 -7.13
CA GLU A 44 1.33 -0.90 -7.92
C GLU A 44 0.23 0.18 -7.84
N VAL A 45 0.06 0.85 -6.70
CA VAL A 45 -0.86 2.00 -6.62
C VAL A 45 -0.39 3.15 -7.51
N GLU A 46 0.89 3.52 -7.46
CA GLU A 46 1.48 4.58 -8.32
C GLU A 46 1.32 4.25 -9.81
N LYS A 47 1.48 2.98 -10.18
CA LYS A 47 1.28 2.50 -11.56
C LYS A 47 -0.18 2.60 -11.99
N ILE A 48 -1.14 2.36 -11.11
CA ILE A 48 -2.58 2.54 -11.41
C ILE A 48 -2.92 4.02 -11.60
N LEU A 49 -2.34 4.88 -10.75
CA LEU A 49 -2.57 6.32 -10.82
C LEU A 49 -1.84 6.97 -12.00
N GLY A 50 -0.74 6.38 -12.46
CA GLY A 50 0.16 7.00 -13.45
C GLY A 50 0.94 8.20 -12.87
N GLU A 51 0.96 8.35 -11.55
CA GLU A 51 1.68 9.37 -10.80
C GLU A 51 2.27 8.78 -9.51
N GLU A 52 3.33 9.40 -8.99
CA GLU A 52 3.91 9.02 -7.70
C GLU A 52 2.99 9.40 -6.55
N LEU A 53 3.07 8.67 -5.44
CA LEU A 53 2.41 8.99 -4.17
C LEU A 53 3.35 9.88 -3.35
N PRO A 54 3.21 11.23 -3.42
CA PRO A 54 4.21 12.15 -2.87
C PRO A 54 4.35 12.05 -1.34
N GLN A 55 3.28 11.62 -0.65
CA GLN A 55 3.22 11.49 0.80
C GLN A 55 3.12 10.03 1.27
N GLY A 56 3.20 9.06 0.35
CA GLY A 56 2.96 7.65 0.63
C GLY A 56 1.53 7.37 1.13
N PHE A 57 1.38 6.32 1.94
CA PHE A 57 0.10 5.99 2.56
C PHE A 57 -0.17 6.91 3.76
N SER A 58 -1.35 7.51 3.76
CA SER A 58 -1.80 8.42 4.83
C SER A 58 -1.97 7.71 6.18
N LYS A 59 -2.18 6.40 6.16
CA LYS A 59 -2.36 5.55 7.33
C LYS A 59 -1.91 4.14 7.00
N ILE A 60 -1.12 3.56 7.89
CA ILE A 60 -0.75 2.14 7.86
C ILE A 60 -1.32 1.48 9.11
N VAL A 61 -2.10 0.42 8.94
CA VAL A 61 -2.72 -0.35 10.03
C VAL A 61 -2.18 -1.76 10.01
N TYR A 62 -1.75 -2.26 11.17
CA TYR A 62 -1.23 -3.61 11.35
C TYR A 62 -2.30 -4.49 12.00
N TYR A 63 -2.54 -5.68 11.45
CA TYR A 63 -3.44 -6.71 11.96
C TYR A 63 -2.72 -8.03 12.19
#